data_AF-A0A919XK15-F1
#
_entry.id   AF-A0A919XK15-F1
#
_cell.length_a   1.000
_cell.length_b   1.000
_cell.length_c   1.000
_cell.angle_alpha   90.00
_cell.angle_beta   90.00
_cell.angle_gamma   90.00
#
_symmetry.space_group_name_H-M   'P 1'
#
loop_
_entity.id
_entity.type
_entity.pdbx_description
1 polymer ?
#
loop_
_entity_poly.entity_id
_entity_poly.type
_entity_poly.pdbx_seq_one_letter_code
_entity_poly.pdbx_strand_id
1 'polypeptide(L)'
;MADKDPYSLRDIFEEMTLNLIASMKRNLSRHEEEEERVGFKFDQWQLAKLRNLKWFRKKNKEIIADAGKAADQVVEEVLQQSFKFGEEGVEIVAEKAVKLTGEIDFPPDFRDIIDPTKPKRSPRSQPANPSKPIPDMDRPLPVQPKPHSELPKAPPDAEFFGMNDKKLKALQESVKGDMKKGGEAVLRKMDDVYRQVIFKAEAHMASGALTLDQAIDKATKDFLERGLDVITFSNGRRITIPAYAEMALRTASQRATFLGEGKKRDEWGIYTVVMSTHANCSNLCLPFQGTVMIDDVYTSISKEQAQQLAKETSYTLLSEAMREGAFHPNCRHTLATYFPGITQLPAPVNEETAKVNYRAEQQQRYMERMIRRYKRLEVGSIDEANQAKYGAKVLEWQEKLKAHLAENTQLRRDRRRERIDGEVSTSERKERLKNAEVNAKIEEIRQHIRSDQQPKHLHMGHQGKHIKGHNNYIEGKSYLTISADEAQELVNRYAGTGEIRLTQRGEWNNKEIIVTDEQFGVYIDQNTSEELVPDGFTIHYGKKGTHIVPYRKQR
;
A
#
# COMPACT_ATOMS: atom_id res chain seq x y z
N MET A 1 23.90 -6.30 10.36
CA MET A 1 23.15 -5.44 9.41
C MET A 1 21.91 -6.21 9.03
N ALA A 2 20.72 -5.65 9.20
CA ALA A 2 19.47 -6.35 8.93
C ALA A 2 19.40 -6.74 7.44
N ASP A 3 19.04 -7.98 7.15
CA ASP A 3 18.81 -8.49 5.80
C ASP A 3 17.73 -7.64 5.13
N LYS A 4 18.06 -6.92 4.05
CA LYS A 4 17.10 -6.11 3.31
C LYS A 4 16.40 -6.98 2.28
N ASP A 5 15.13 -7.29 2.56
CA ASP A 5 14.21 -8.00 1.70
C ASP A 5 14.00 -7.24 0.36
N PRO A 6 13.86 -7.90 -0.82
CA PRO A 6 13.38 -7.28 -2.06
C PRO A 6 12.11 -6.41 -1.92
N TYR A 7 11.29 -6.63 -0.87
CA TYR A 7 10.17 -5.74 -0.53
C TYR A 7 10.58 -4.36 0.00
N SER A 8 11.83 -4.18 0.44
CA SER A 8 12.35 -2.91 0.98
C SER A 8 12.26 -1.76 -0.04
N LEU A 9 12.46 -2.04 -1.33
CA LEU A 9 12.38 -1.01 -2.36
C LEU A 9 10.95 -0.50 -2.54
N ARG A 10 9.96 -1.39 -2.44
CA ARG A 10 8.56 -0.98 -2.47
C ARG A 10 8.23 -0.08 -1.29
N ASP A 11 8.63 -0.49 -0.09
CA ASP A 11 8.36 0.26 1.14
C ASP A 11 8.95 1.68 1.05
N ILE A 12 10.19 1.83 0.54
CA ILE A 12 10.82 3.15 0.30
C ILE A 12 9.94 4.04 -0.60
N PHE A 13 9.47 3.52 -1.73
CA PHE A 13 8.67 4.32 -2.66
C PHE A 13 7.21 4.52 -2.18
N GLU A 14 6.68 3.60 -1.37
CA GLU A 14 5.36 3.71 -0.74
C GLU A 14 5.39 4.81 0.34
N GLU A 15 6.41 4.82 1.18
CA GLU A 15 6.71 5.90 2.12
C GLU A 15 6.90 7.24 1.40
N MET A 16 7.72 7.27 0.34
CA MET A 16 7.90 8.46 -0.51
C MET A 16 6.55 8.99 -1.03
N THR A 17 5.68 8.10 -1.51
CA THR A 17 4.34 8.47 -2.02
C THR A 17 3.48 9.10 -0.94
N LEU A 18 3.49 8.54 0.27
CA LEU A 18 2.71 9.05 1.40
C LEU A 18 3.28 10.36 1.93
N ASN A 19 4.60 10.51 1.99
CA ASN A 19 5.28 11.75 2.35
C ASN A 19 4.96 12.88 1.35
N LEU A 20 4.83 12.57 0.06
CA LEU A 20 4.39 13.52 -0.96
C LEU A 20 2.92 13.93 -0.78
N ILE A 21 2.04 12.98 -0.44
CA ILE A 21 0.63 13.28 -0.10
C ILE A 21 0.55 14.17 1.15
N ALA A 22 1.30 13.83 2.20
CA ALA A 22 1.33 14.60 3.44
C ALA A 22 1.95 15.99 3.23
N SER A 23 2.95 16.11 2.36
CA SER A 23 3.54 17.40 1.93
C SER A 23 2.48 18.28 1.27
N MET A 24 1.66 17.71 0.37
CA MET A 24 0.54 18.41 -0.26
C MET A 24 -0.50 18.87 0.78
N LYS A 25 -0.94 17.98 1.70
CA LYS A 25 -1.91 18.33 2.75
C LYS A 25 -1.41 19.50 3.61
N ARG A 26 -0.19 19.41 4.15
CA ARG A 26 0.41 20.49 4.96
C ARG A 26 0.50 21.82 4.21
N ASN A 27 0.74 21.77 2.89
CA ASN A 27 0.81 22.98 2.08
C ASN A 27 -0.57 23.60 1.87
N LEU A 28 -1.61 22.79 1.68
CA LEU A 28 -3.00 23.26 1.60
C LEU A 28 -3.48 23.85 2.93
N SER A 29 -3.25 23.20 4.08
CA SER A 29 -3.66 23.72 5.39
C SER A 29 -2.97 25.05 5.75
N ARG A 30 -1.69 25.22 5.40
CA ARG A 30 -1.02 26.52 5.60
C ARG A 30 -1.66 27.65 4.81
N HIS A 31 -2.20 27.32 3.65
CA HIS A 31 -2.87 28.30 2.80
C HIS A 31 -4.20 28.73 3.41
N GLU A 32 -4.95 27.79 4.00
CA GLU A 32 -6.15 28.06 4.80
C GLU A 32 -5.84 28.93 6.03
N GLU A 33 -4.84 28.57 6.83
CA GLU A 33 -4.40 29.35 8.01
C GLU A 33 -3.95 30.78 7.65
N GLU A 34 -3.29 30.95 6.49
CA GLU A 34 -2.85 32.26 6.02
C GLU A 34 -4.03 33.14 5.56
N GLU A 35 -5.07 32.55 4.97
CA GLU A 35 -6.31 33.24 4.62
C GLU A 35 -7.09 33.68 5.87
N GLU A 36 -7.20 32.81 6.89
CA GLU A 36 -7.83 33.15 8.16
C GLU A 36 -7.09 34.26 8.91
N ARG A 37 -5.76 34.17 9.01
CA ARG A 37 -4.94 35.14 9.75
C ARG A 37 -5.01 36.55 9.18
N VAL A 38 -5.13 36.67 7.85
CA VAL A 38 -5.12 37.97 7.19
C VAL A 38 -6.52 38.56 7.05
N GLY A 39 -7.58 37.77 7.35
CA GLY A 39 -8.96 38.26 7.36
C GLY A 39 -9.50 38.69 6.00
N PHE A 40 -8.80 38.33 4.91
CA PHE A 40 -9.15 38.64 3.53
C PHE A 40 -9.13 37.37 2.68
N LYS A 41 -10.18 37.16 1.89
CA LYS A 41 -10.12 36.27 0.72
C LYS A 41 -9.32 37.02 -0.37
N PHE A 42 -8.08 36.61 -0.62
CA PHE A 42 -7.11 37.41 -1.39
C PHE A 42 -7.45 37.53 -2.89
N ASP A 43 -7.45 38.77 -3.41
CA ASP A 43 -7.32 39.07 -4.85
C ASP A 43 -5.84 38.99 -5.35
N GLN A 44 -4.84 38.99 -4.45
CA GLN A 44 -3.40 38.82 -4.79
C GLN A 44 -2.89 37.37 -4.68
N TRP A 45 -3.74 36.44 -5.03
CA TRP A 45 -3.57 35.01 -4.80
C TRP A 45 -2.46 34.35 -5.65
N GLN A 46 -2.07 34.97 -6.76
CA GLN A 46 -1.02 34.43 -7.65
C GLN A 46 0.37 34.43 -6.98
N LEU A 47 0.72 35.44 -6.18
CA LEU A 47 2.05 35.53 -5.56
C LEU A 47 2.21 34.53 -4.41
N ALA A 48 1.16 34.31 -3.60
CA ALA A 48 1.14 33.29 -2.55
C ALA A 48 1.24 31.88 -3.14
N LYS A 49 0.46 31.59 -4.20
CA LYS A 49 0.57 30.34 -4.97
C LYS A 49 1.98 30.09 -5.50
N LEU A 50 2.63 31.10 -6.06
CA LEU A 50 4.00 30.97 -6.59
C LEU A 50 5.02 30.67 -5.49
N ARG A 51 4.89 31.27 -4.30
CA ARG A 51 5.76 30.97 -3.14
C ARG A 51 5.52 29.56 -2.60
N ASN A 52 4.25 29.17 -2.43
CA ASN A 52 3.88 27.85 -1.93
C ASN A 52 4.26 26.75 -2.91
N LEU A 53 4.11 26.98 -4.22
CA LEU A 53 4.56 26.07 -5.27
C LEU A 53 6.09 25.89 -5.25
N LYS A 54 6.86 26.97 -5.04
CA LYS A 54 8.32 26.88 -4.90
C LYS A 54 8.72 26.02 -3.70
N TRP A 55 8.10 26.23 -2.54
CA TRP A 55 8.33 25.43 -1.34
C TRP A 55 7.93 23.97 -1.53
N PHE A 56 6.76 23.72 -2.12
CA PHE A 56 6.26 22.39 -2.45
C PHE A 56 7.21 21.64 -3.39
N ARG A 57 7.67 22.29 -4.47
CA ARG A 57 8.67 21.72 -5.39
C ARG A 57 9.98 21.39 -4.70
N LYS A 58 10.49 22.29 -3.85
CA LYS A 58 11.72 22.05 -3.09
C LYS A 58 11.57 20.83 -2.17
N LYS A 59 10.48 20.76 -1.41
CA LYS A 59 10.21 19.64 -0.48
C LYS A 59 10.03 18.31 -1.20
N ASN A 60 9.30 18.29 -2.32
CA ASN A 60 9.15 17.06 -3.10
C ASN A 60 10.47 16.59 -3.72
N LYS A 61 11.34 17.53 -4.12
CA LYS A 61 12.70 17.21 -4.61
C LYS A 61 13.56 16.57 -3.52
N GLU A 62 13.49 17.07 -2.29
CA GLU A 62 14.16 16.48 -1.12
C GLU A 62 13.66 15.05 -0.87
N ILE A 63 12.34 14.86 -0.76
CA ILE A 63 11.71 13.53 -0.52
C ILE A 63 12.11 12.50 -1.57
N ILE A 64 12.11 12.88 -2.85
CA ILE A 64 12.45 11.97 -3.96
C ILE A 64 13.95 11.70 -4.04
N ALA A 65 14.79 12.68 -3.71
CA ALA A 65 16.24 12.49 -3.67
C ALA A 65 16.65 11.51 -2.57
N ASP A 66 16.05 11.60 -1.39
CA ASP A 66 16.33 10.70 -0.28
C ASP A 66 15.86 9.27 -0.57
N ALA A 67 14.66 9.12 -1.14
CA ALA A 67 14.16 7.83 -1.61
C ALA A 67 15.06 7.23 -2.70
N GLY A 68 15.57 8.06 -3.63
CA GLY A 68 16.49 7.63 -4.68
C GLY A 68 17.81 7.08 -4.13
N LYS A 69 18.42 7.76 -3.16
CA LYS A 69 19.66 7.27 -2.51
C LYS A 69 19.46 5.94 -1.78
N ALA A 70 18.34 5.81 -1.05
CA ALA A 70 18.01 4.57 -0.36
C ALA A 70 17.76 3.43 -1.36
N ALA A 71 17.06 3.73 -2.48
CA ALA A 71 16.82 2.78 -3.56
C ALA A 71 18.11 2.28 -4.20
N ASP A 72 19.06 3.17 -4.51
CA ASP A 72 20.34 2.79 -5.13
C ASP A 72 21.13 1.81 -4.25
N GLN A 73 21.17 2.03 -2.94
CA GLN A 73 21.83 1.14 -1.98
C GLN A 73 21.16 -0.24 -1.94
N VAL A 74 19.82 -0.28 -1.86
CA VAL A 74 19.07 -1.54 -1.85
C VAL A 74 19.30 -2.34 -3.13
N VAL A 75 19.29 -1.67 -4.29
CA VAL A 75 19.53 -2.33 -5.59
C VAL A 75 20.93 -2.93 -5.64
N GLU A 76 21.96 -2.21 -5.19
CA GLU A 76 23.32 -2.76 -5.16
C GLU A 76 23.41 -3.99 -4.25
N GLU A 77 22.96 -3.85 -3.00
CA GLU A 77 23.02 -4.89 -1.97
C GLU A 77 22.28 -6.17 -2.40
N VAL A 78 21.02 -6.04 -2.81
CA VAL A 78 20.16 -7.19 -3.17
C VAL A 78 20.68 -7.92 -4.39
N LEU A 79 21.11 -7.18 -5.43
CA LEU A 79 21.61 -7.81 -6.67
C LEU A 79 22.96 -8.48 -6.45
N GLN A 80 23.86 -7.88 -5.66
CA GLN A 80 25.13 -8.53 -5.30
C GLN A 80 24.92 -9.80 -4.47
N GLN A 81 24.01 -9.75 -3.49
CA GLN A 81 23.66 -10.93 -2.68
C GLN A 81 23.03 -12.03 -3.53
N SER A 82 22.12 -11.67 -4.43
CA SER A 82 21.44 -12.62 -5.32
C SER A 82 22.41 -13.30 -6.28
N PHE A 83 23.40 -12.56 -6.79
CA PHE A 83 24.48 -13.09 -7.62
C PHE A 83 25.35 -14.08 -6.85
N LYS A 84 25.86 -13.70 -5.66
CA LYS A 84 26.67 -14.59 -4.81
C LYS A 84 25.91 -15.84 -4.40
N PHE A 85 24.62 -15.70 -4.06
CA PHE A 85 23.75 -16.82 -3.74
C PHE A 85 23.63 -17.81 -4.91
N GLY A 86 23.57 -17.31 -6.15
CA GLY A 86 23.59 -18.15 -7.35
C GLY A 86 24.91 -18.92 -7.50
N GLU A 87 26.05 -18.27 -7.24
CA GLU A 87 27.36 -18.93 -7.25
C GLU A 87 27.42 -20.07 -6.20
N GLU A 88 27.10 -19.75 -4.94
CA GLU A 88 27.14 -20.72 -3.82
C GLU A 88 26.14 -21.88 -4.01
N GLY A 89 24.94 -21.58 -4.54
CA GLY A 89 23.89 -22.57 -4.74
C GLY A 89 24.29 -23.68 -5.72
N VAL A 90 25.01 -23.30 -6.78
CA VAL A 90 25.51 -24.26 -7.77
C VAL A 90 26.58 -25.14 -7.12
N GLU A 91 27.58 -24.57 -6.43
CA GLU A 91 28.65 -25.30 -5.72
C GLU A 91 28.12 -26.42 -4.82
N ILE A 92 27.11 -26.14 -4.00
CA ILE A 92 26.48 -27.13 -3.11
C ILE A 92 25.87 -28.31 -3.89
N VAL A 93 25.29 -28.05 -5.07
CA VAL A 93 24.69 -29.09 -5.91
C VAL A 93 25.78 -29.97 -6.52
N ALA A 94 26.88 -29.41 -7.01
CA ALA A 94 28.00 -30.23 -7.47
C ALA A 94 28.57 -31.09 -6.36
N GLU A 95 28.84 -30.54 -5.17
CA GLU A 95 29.35 -31.32 -4.04
C GLU A 95 28.49 -32.55 -3.73
N LYS A 96 27.16 -32.40 -3.82
CA LYS A 96 26.23 -33.51 -3.65
C LYS A 96 26.30 -34.50 -4.80
N ALA A 97 26.36 -34.02 -6.04
CA ALA A 97 26.50 -34.86 -7.22
C ALA A 97 27.78 -35.71 -7.16
N VAL A 98 28.92 -35.12 -6.80
CA VAL A 98 30.22 -35.83 -6.63
C VAL A 98 30.08 -36.97 -5.62
N LYS A 99 29.45 -36.70 -4.47
CA LYS A 99 29.25 -37.69 -3.40
C LYS A 99 28.33 -38.84 -3.82
N LEU A 100 27.40 -38.59 -4.74
CA LEU A 100 26.41 -39.57 -5.20
C LEU A 100 26.95 -40.47 -6.31
N THR A 101 27.76 -39.94 -7.23
CA THR A 101 28.17 -40.69 -8.44
C THR A 101 29.59 -41.21 -8.42
N GLY A 102 30.47 -40.74 -7.52
CA GLY A 102 31.87 -41.19 -7.44
C GLY A 102 32.76 -40.82 -8.64
N GLU A 103 32.16 -40.48 -9.79
CA GLU A 103 32.81 -40.12 -11.04
C GLU A 103 32.07 -38.93 -11.67
N ILE A 104 32.51 -37.71 -11.34
CA ILE A 104 32.42 -36.57 -12.25
C ILE A 104 33.85 -36.04 -12.31
N ASP A 105 34.49 -36.16 -13.47
CA ASP A 105 35.88 -35.74 -13.64
C ASP A 105 35.91 -34.21 -13.78
N PHE A 106 36.05 -33.54 -12.63
CA PHE A 106 36.24 -32.08 -12.54
C PHE A 106 37.63 -31.70 -13.08
N PRO A 107 37.81 -30.48 -13.61
CA PRO A 107 39.12 -29.98 -14.03
C PRO A 107 40.19 -30.14 -12.94
N PRO A 108 41.46 -30.45 -13.28
CA PRO A 108 42.51 -30.75 -12.31
C PRO A 108 42.68 -29.69 -11.21
N ASP A 109 42.46 -28.43 -11.55
CA ASP A 109 42.58 -27.25 -10.68
C ASP A 109 41.57 -27.23 -9.51
N PHE A 110 40.55 -28.10 -9.53
CA PHE A 110 39.55 -28.25 -8.47
C PHE A 110 39.98 -29.19 -7.34
N ARG A 111 40.97 -30.07 -7.57
CA ARG A 111 41.43 -31.02 -6.53
C ARG A 111 42.13 -30.31 -5.37
N ASP A 112 42.70 -29.14 -5.62
CA ASP A 112 43.44 -28.33 -4.63
C ASP A 112 42.53 -27.46 -3.73
N ILE A 113 41.27 -27.25 -4.12
CA ILE A 113 40.27 -26.52 -3.32
C ILE A 113 39.65 -27.46 -2.25
N ILE A 114 39.74 -28.77 -2.45
CA ILE A 114 39.09 -29.83 -1.65
C ILE A 114 40.07 -30.45 -0.62
N ASP A 115 41.19 -29.78 -0.30
CA ASP A 115 42.14 -30.27 0.70
C ASP A 115 41.48 -30.36 2.11
N PRO A 116 41.32 -31.57 2.68
CA PRO A 116 40.66 -31.78 3.98
C PRO A 116 41.43 -31.18 5.17
N THR A 117 42.63 -30.63 4.95
CA THR A 117 43.48 -30.04 6.01
C THR A 117 43.21 -28.56 6.31
N LYS A 118 42.39 -27.85 5.52
CA LYS A 118 42.03 -26.44 5.79
C LYS A 118 40.75 -26.31 6.63
N PRO A 119 40.72 -25.43 7.65
CA PRO A 119 39.54 -25.26 8.50
C PRO A 119 38.38 -24.66 7.72
N LYS A 120 37.22 -25.35 7.74
CA LYS A 120 35.95 -24.90 7.17
C LYS A 120 35.57 -23.54 7.75
N ARG A 121 35.33 -22.54 6.90
CA ARG A 121 34.67 -21.29 7.34
C ARG A 121 33.25 -21.63 7.77
N SER A 122 32.88 -21.22 8.98
CA SER A 122 31.52 -21.37 9.49
C SER A 122 30.52 -20.69 8.55
N PRO A 123 29.41 -21.34 8.16
CA PRO A 123 28.37 -20.69 7.37
C PRO A 123 27.78 -19.55 8.21
N ARG A 124 27.96 -18.30 7.76
CA ARG A 124 27.24 -17.17 8.32
C ARG A 124 25.77 -17.28 7.88
N SER A 125 24.90 -17.13 8.87
CA SER A 125 23.42 -17.14 8.87
C SER A 125 22.71 -16.91 7.52
N GLN A 126 21.74 -17.77 7.25
CA GLN A 126 20.80 -17.75 6.12
C GLN A 126 19.99 -16.45 6.00
N PRO A 127 19.69 -15.97 4.78
CA PRO A 127 18.48 -15.20 4.54
C PRO A 127 17.25 -16.13 4.57
N ALA A 128 16.16 -15.65 5.16
CA ALA A 128 14.97 -16.45 5.44
C ALA A 128 14.03 -16.68 4.23
N ASN A 129 13.91 -17.96 3.80
CA ASN A 129 12.74 -18.76 3.38
C ASN A 129 11.71 -18.29 2.30
N PRO A 130 11.84 -18.73 1.02
CA PRO A 130 10.76 -18.82 0.04
C PRO A 130 10.07 -20.21 -0.01
N SER A 131 9.63 -20.71 1.15
CA SER A 131 8.65 -21.78 1.40
C SER A 131 8.84 -23.17 0.75
N LYS A 132 9.74 -23.97 1.36
CA LYS A 132 9.69 -25.45 1.58
C LYS A 132 10.09 -26.42 0.42
N PRO A 133 10.47 -27.67 0.77
CA PRO A 133 11.74 -28.32 0.38
C PRO A 133 11.72 -29.06 -0.96
N ILE A 134 12.94 -29.29 -1.47
CA ILE A 134 13.27 -30.17 -2.60
C ILE A 134 12.60 -31.55 -2.34
N PRO A 135 11.73 -32.05 -3.25
CA PRO A 135 11.04 -33.32 -3.08
C PRO A 135 11.95 -34.56 -3.06
N ASP A 136 11.43 -35.59 -2.44
CA ASP A 136 11.97 -36.93 -2.15
C ASP A 136 12.68 -37.62 -3.34
N MET A 137 13.84 -38.23 -3.07
CA MET A 137 14.89 -38.61 -4.02
C MET A 137 14.79 -40.06 -4.55
N ASP A 138 13.68 -40.77 -4.37
CA ASP A 138 13.62 -42.21 -4.69
C ASP A 138 12.48 -42.57 -5.65
N ARG A 139 12.55 -42.14 -6.92
CA ARG A 139 11.71 -42.71 -7.99
C ARG A 139 12.48 -42.99 -9.29
N PRO A 140 12.34 -44.18 -9.91
CA PRO A 140 13.03 -44.51 -11.16
C PRO A 140 12.46 -43.78 -12.38
N LEU A 141 13.36 -43.39 -13.29
CA LEU A 141 13.04 -42.70 -14.56
C LEU A 141 12.48 -43.65 -15.64
N PRO A 142 11.62 -43.17 -16.56
CA PRO A 142 11.03 -43.96 -17.64
C PRO A 142 11.98 -44.25 -18.83
N VAL A 143 13.08 -43.50 -18.98
CA VAL A 143 14.16 -43.76 -19.96
C VAL A 143 15.48 -43.30 -19.34
N GLN A 144 16.55 -44.10 -19.47
CA GLN A 144 17.88 -43.72 -18.98
C GLN A 144 18.54 -42.72 -19.95
N PRO A 145 18.84 -41.48 -19.53
CA PRO A 145 19.59 -40.52 -20.34
C PRO A 145 21.07 -40.90 -20.43
N LYS A 146 21.76 -40.43 -21.48
CA LYS A 146 23.21 -40.65 -21.66
C LYS A 146 23.99 -40.10 -20.45
N PRO A 147 25.05 -40.80 -19.99
CA PRO A 147 25.89 -40.34 -18.89
C PRO A 147 26.61 -39.03 -19.25
N HIS A 148 26.83 -38.18 -18.24
CA HIS A 148 27.43 -36.84 -18.40
C HIS A 148 28.79 -36.85 -19.12
N SER A 149 29.57 -37.93 -18.96
CA SER A 149 30.85 -38.16 -19.65
C SER A 149 30.74 -38.21 -21.18
N GLU A 150 29.56 -38.49 -21.72
CA GLU A 150 29.30 -38.64 -23.16
C GLU A 150 28.72 -37.36 -23.80
N LEU A 151 28.50 -36.30 -23.01
CA LEU A 151 28.03 -35.02 -23.55
C LEU A 151 29.21 -34.17 -24.04
N PRO A 152 29.07 -33.43 -25.14
CA PRO A 152 30.12 -32.54 -25.62
C PRO A 152 30.44 -31.47 -24.55
N LYS A 153 31.70 -31.44 -24.10
CA LYS A 153 32.20 -30.40 -23.21
C LYS A 153 32.61 -29.21 -24.08
N ALA A 154 31.96 -28.05 -23.90
CA ALA A 154 32.41 -26.84 -24.59
C ALA A 154 33.73 -26.35 -23.93
N PRO A 155 34.74 -25.92 -24.70
CA PRO A 155 35.94 -25.34 -24.14
C PRO A 155 35.60 -24.04 -23.38
N PRO A 156 36.16 -23.82 -22.17
CA PRO A 156 35.96 -22.58 -21.44
C PRO A 156 36.63 -21.42 -22.20
N ASP A 157 35.86 -20.37 -22.49
CA ASP A 157 36.36 -19.22 -23.25
C ASP A 157 37.05 -18.23 -22.29
N ALA A 158 38.38 -18.07 -22.43
CA ALA A 158 39.19 -17.29 -21.49
C ALA A 158 38.86 -15.78 -21.49
N GLU A 159 38.31 -15.24 -22.59
CA GLU A 159 37.86 -13.85 -22.68
C GLU A 159 36.53 -13.58 -21.95
N PHE A 160 35.81 -14.64 -21.52
CA PHE A 160 34.51 -14.54 -20.87
C PHE A 160 34.59 -14.32 -19.34
N PHE A 161 35.72 -14.65 -18.70
CA PHE A 161 35.87 -14.48 -17.25
C PHE A 161 35.76 -12.99 -16.86
N GLY A 162 34.69 -12.64 -16.14
CA GLY A 162 34.32 -11.27 -15.78
C GLY A 162 33.16 -10.67 -16.61
N MET A 163 32.64 -11.36 -17.63
CA MET A 163 31.46 -10.91 -18.39
C MET A 163 30.19 -10.94 -17.53
N ASN A 164 30.01 -11.94 -16.66
CA ASN A 164 28.87 -12.02 -15.74
C ASN A 164 28.90 -10.90 -14.68
N ASP A 165 30.09 -10.50 -14.21
CA ASP A 165 30.26 -9.32 -13.35
C ASP A 165 29.92 -8.01 -14.09
N LYS A 166 30.30 -7.89 -15.37
CA LYS A 166 29.90 -6.76 -16.23
C LYS A 166 28.38 -6.74 -16.48
N LYS A 167 27.77 -7.90 -16.74
CA LYS A 167 26.31 -8.07 -16.91
C LYS A 167 25.57 -7.70 -15.62
N LEU A 168 26.10 -8.07 -14.43
CA LEU A 168 25.55 -7.68 -13.13
C LEU A 168 25.60 -6.16 -12.94
N LYS A 169 26.73 -5.51 -13.23
CA LYS A 169 26.85 -4.04 -13.18
C LYS A 169 25.87 -3.35 -14.12
N ALA A 170 25.77 -3.81 -15.36
CA ALA A 170 24.81 -3.28 -16.32
C ALA A 170 23.36 -3.44 -15.85
N LEU A 171 23.04 -4.57 -15.21
CA LEU A 171 21.72 -4.81 -14.61
C LEU A 171 21.44 -3.83 -13.45
N GLN A 172 22.43 -3.61 -12.57
CA GLN A 172 22.32 -2.61 -11.49
C GLN A 172 22.09 -1.20 -12.05
N GLU A 173 22.90 -0.77 -13.01
CA GLU A 173 22.78 0.55 -13.66
C GLU A 173 21.42 0.74 -14.35
N SER A 174 20.92 -0.31 -15.00
CA SER A 174 19.60 -0.31 -15.65
C SER A 174 18.48 -0.08 -14.63
N VAL A 175 18.44 -0.86 -13.53
CA VAL A 175 17.41 -0.72 -12.50
C VAL A 175 17.47 0.66 -11.83
N LYS A 176 18.67 1.15 -11.50
CA LYS A 176 18.84 2.51 -10.93
C LYS A 176 18.38 3.59 -11.90
N GLY A 177 18.74 3.47 -13.18
CA GLY A 177 18.30 4.37 -14.24
C GLY A 177 16.78 4.43 -14.35
N ASP A 178 16.11 3.28 -14.27
CA ASP A 178 14.66 3.18 -14.27
C ASP A 178 14.03 3.84 -13.02
N MET A 179 14.61 3.64 -11.84
CA MET A 179 14.15 4.29 -10.60
C MET A 179 14.30 5.81 -10.66
N LYS A 180 15.42 6.30 -11.19
CA LYS A 180 15.66 7.74 -11.39
C LYS A 180 14.64 8.37 -12.34
N LYS A 181 14.39 7.75 -13.50
CA LYS A 181 13.36 8.20 -14.45
C LYS A 181 11.96 8.21 -13.81
N GLY A 182 11.65 7.19 -13.01
CA GLY A 182 10.42 7.13 -12.22
C GLY A 182 10.30 8.32 -11.27
N GLY A 183 11.33 8.60 -10.47
CA GLY A 183 11.36 9.74 -9.56
C GLY A 183 11.16 11.09 -10.27
N GLU A 184 11.79 11.30 -11.42
CA GLU A 184 11.60 12.51 -12.23
C GLU A 184 10.16 12.64 -12.77
N ALA A 185 9.53 11.53 -13.14
CA ALA A 185 8.14 11.50 -13.56
C ALA A 185 7.19 11.82 -12.40
N VAL A 186 7.51 11.38 -11.16
CA VAL A 186 6.75 11.77 -9.95
C VAL A 186 6.81 13.25 -9.70
N LEU A 187 7.99 13.87 -9.79
CA LEU A 187 8.13 15.31 -9.58
C LEU A 187 7.20 16.10 -10.49
N ARG A 188 7.19 15.76 -11.78
CA ARG A 188 6.29 16.37 -12.76
C ARG A 188 4.83 16.11 -12.40
N LYS A 189 4.48 14.86 -12.10
CA LYS A 189 3.10 14.50 -11.76
C LYS A 189 2.59 15.19 -10.49
N MET A 190 3.44 15.36 -9.48
CA MET A 190 3.07 16.05 -8.24
C MET A 190 2.83 17.54 -8.46
N ASP A 191 3.60 18.18 -9.35
CA ASP A 191 3.36 19.58 -9.75
C ASP A 191 1.98 19.74 -10.42
N ASP A 192 1.65 18.82 -11.34
CA ASP A 192 0.37 18.80 -12.03
C ASP A 192 -0.80 18.51 -11.07
N VAL A 193 -0.65 17.52 -10.19
CA VAL A 193 -1.66 17.15 -9.20
C VAL A 193 -1.92 18.32 -8.26
N TYR A 194 -0.87 18.97 -7.74
CA TYR A 194 -1.01 20.11 -6.84
C TYR A 194 -1.79 21.25 -7.50
N ARG A 195 -1.43 21.61 -8.74
CA ARG A 195 -2.15 22.63 -9.51
C ARG A 195 -3.61 22.25 -9.70
N GLN A 196 -3.88 21.02 -10.15
CA GLN A 196 -5.25 20.53 -10.38
C GLN A 196 -6.07 20.52 -9.10
N VAL A 197 -5.49 20.12 -7.97
CA VAL A 197 -6.18 20.07 -6.68
C VAL A 197 -6.62 21.46 -6.25
N ILE A 198 -5.72 22.45 -6.34
CA ILE A 198 -6.04 23.85 -6.02
C ILE A 198 -7.18 24.37 -6.89
N PHE A 199 -7.07 24.22 -8.22
CA PHE A 199 -8.10 24.73 -9.14
C PHE A 199 -9.46 24.05 -8.95
N LYS A 200 -9.46 22.72 -8.72
CA LYS A 200 -10.71 21.97 -8.48
C LYS A 200 -11.34 22.32 -7.14
N ALA A 201 -10.54 22.43 -6.07
CA ALA A 201 -11.03 22.78 -4.75
C ALA A 201 -11.67 24.19 -4.76
N GLU A 202 -11.01 25.15 -5.39
CA GLU A 202 -11.54 26.50 -5.58
C GLU A 202 -12.86 26.51 -6.35
N ALA A 203 -12.93 25.82 -7.50
CA ALA A 203 -14.17 25.75 -8.28
C ALA A 203 -15.32 25.14 -7.46
N HIS A 204 -15.03 24.14 -6.63
CA HIS A 204 -16.02 23.56 -5.72
C HIS A 204 -16.46 24.53 -4.61
N MET A 205 -15.54 25.27 -3.99
CA MET A 205 -15.91 26.27 -2.98
C MET A 205 -16.69 27.45 -3.57
N ALA A 206 -16.32 27.91 -4.77
CA ALA A 206 -17.02 29.00 -5.45
C ALA A 206 -18.49 28.67 -5.72
N SER A 207 -18.81 27.38 -5.91
CA SER A 207 -20.19 26.91 -6.04
C SER A 207 -21.01 26.96 -4.75
N GLY A 208 -20.37 27.16 -3.58
CA GLY A 208 -21.02 27.15 -2.25
C GLY A 208 -21.55 25.79 -1.79
N ALA A 209 -21.42 24.73 -2.61
CA ALA A 209 -22.05 23.43 -2.36
C ALA A 209 -21.25 22.50 -1.44
N LEU A 210 -19.95 22.76 -1.23
CA LEU A 210 -19.05 21.93 -0.44
C LEU A 210 -18.25 22.77 0.54
N THR A 211 -17.94 22.19 1.71
CA THR A 211 -16.94 22.77 2.62
C THR A 211 -15.54 22.68 1.99
N LEU A 212 -14.57 23.43 2.53
CA LEU A 212 -13.19 23.39 2.06
C LEU A 212 -12.63 21.95 2.12
N ASP A 213 -12.80 21.25 3.24
CA ASP A 213 -12.36 19.86 3.40
C ASP A 213 -12.98 18.92 2.36
N GLN A 214 -14.29 19.04 2.12
CA GLN A 214 -14.98 18.24 1.12
C GLN A 214 -14.51 18.57 -0.30
N ALA A 215 -14.21 19.84 -0.57
CA ALA A 215 -13.67 20.29 -1.84
C ALA A 215 -12.25 19.74 -2.08
N ILE A 216 -11.39 19.76 -1.06
CA ILE A 216 -10.04 19.18 -1.10
C ILE A 216 -10.11 17.66 -1.29
N ASP A 217 -10.94 16.97 -0.52
CA ASP A 217 -11.12 15.51 -0.64
C ASP A 217 -11.61 15.13 -2.04
N LYS A 218 -12.58 15.87 -2.58
CA LYS A 218 -13.08 15.64 -3.94
C LYS A 218 -12.02 15.92 -5.00
N ALA A 219 -11.23 16.96 -4.82
CA ALA A 219 -10.16 17.33 -5.74
C ALA A 219 -8.99 16.32 -5.73
N THR A 220 -8.70 15.71 -4.57
CA THR A 220 -7.60 14.75 -4.37
C THR A 220 -8.00 13.29 -4.60
N LYS A 221 -9.30 12.97 -4.60
CA LYS A 221 -9.83 11.61 -4.72
C LYS A 221 -9.23 10.81 -5.88
N ASP A 222 -9.26 11.34 -7.11
CA ASP A 222 -8.74 10.64 -8.29
C ASP A 222 -7.26 10.28 -8.13
N PHE A 223 -6.50 11.18 -7.51
CA PHE A 223 -5.09 11.01 -7.24
C PHE A 223 -4.84 9.97 -6.15
N LEU A 224 -5.60 9.99 -5.04
CA LEU A 224 -5.48 9.02 -3.95
C LEU A 224 -5.93 7.61 -4.39
N GLU A 225 -6.96 7.52 -5.21
CA GLU A 225 -7.49 6.25 -5.74
C GLU A 225 -6.47 5.54 -6.63
N ARG A 226 -5.86 6.27 -7.57
CA ARG A 226 -4.87 5.72 -8.50
C ARG A 226 -3.50 5.58 -7.83
N GLY A 227 -3.14 6.54 -6.97
CA GLY A 227 -1.79 6.78 -6.51
C GLY A 227 -0.91 7.45 -7.57
N LEU A 228 0.39 7.48 -7.31
CA LEU A 228 1.40 7.94 -8.24
C LEU A 228 1.66 6.92 -9.37
N ASP A 229 0.68 6.79 -10.26
CA ASP A 229 0.65 5.88 -11.40
C ASP A 229 1.46 6.38 -12.61
N VAL A 230 2.69 6.83 -12.40
CA VAL A 230 3.46 7.54 -13.43
C VAL A 230 4.12 6.65 -14.49
N ILE A 231 4.19 5.34 -14.26
CA ILE A 231 4.80 4.41 -15.22
C ILE A 231 3.73 3.89 -16.17
N THR A 232 3.94 4.04 -17.47
CA THR A 232 3.02 3.61 -18.53
C THR A 232 3.68 2.53 -19.37
N PHE A 233 3.03 1.37 -19.49
CA PHE A 233 3.45 0.29 -20.37
C PHE A 233 3.01 0.54 -21.82
N SER A 234 3.61 -0.20 -22.76
CA SER A 234 3.29 -0.10 -24.20
C SER A 234 1.81 -0.35 -24.52
N ASN A 235 1.13 -1.16 -23.72
CA ASN A 235 -0.31 -1.43 -23.83
C ASN A 235 -1.20 -0.35 -23.17
N GLY A 236 -0.64 0.79 -22.78
CA GLY A 236 -1.36 1.89 -22.12
C GLY A 236 -1.68 1.66 -20.64
N ARG A 237 -1.41 0.47 -20.09
CA ARG A 237 -1.60 0.20 -18.66
C ARG A 237 -0.64 1.06 -17.85
N ARG A 238 -1.19 1.72 -16.84
CA ARG A 238 -0.43 2.52 -15.88
C ARG A 238 -0.22 1.76 -14.58
N ILE A 239 0.94 1.93 -13.95
CA ILE A 239 1.30 1.31 -12.68
C ILE A 239 1.97 2.32 -11.76
N THR A 240 1.80 2.12 -10.45
CA THR A 240 2.44 2.95 -9.43
C THR A 240 3.93 2.65 -9.35
N ILE A 241 4.75 3.64 -9.00
CA ILE A 241 6.20 3.42 -8.81
C ILE A 241 6.51 2.36 -7.77
N PRO A 242 5.88 2.32 -6.58
CA PRO A 242 6.17 1.25 -5.61
C PRO A 242 5.99 -0.15 -6.21
N ALA A 243 4.95 -0.35 -7.02
CA ALA A 243 4.69 -1.63 -7.67
C ALA A 243 5.65 -1.91 -8.84
N TYR A 244 6.06 -0.88 -9.60
CA TYR A 244 7.08 -1.02 -10.63
C TYR A 244 8.46 -1.33 -10.03
N ALA A 245 8.83 -0.67 -8.94
CA ALA A 245 10.07 -0.89 -8.21
C ALA A 245 10.15 -2.31 -7.65
N GLU A 246 9.08 -2.81 -6.99
CA GLU A 246 8.96 -4.21 -6.55
C GLU A 246 9.20 -5.18 -7.74
N MET A 247 8.51 -4.93 -8.85
CA MET A 247 8.60 -5.76 -10.05
C MET A 247 10.00 -5.76 -10.67
N ALA A 248 10.59 -4.59 -10.83
CA ALA A 248 11.91 -4.41 -11.44
C ALA A 248 12.99 -5.07 -10.58
N LEU A 249 13.00 -4.82 -9.27
CA LEU A 249 14.00 -5.39 -8.36
C LEU A 249 13.85 -6.90 -8.25
N ARG A 250 12.63 -7.44 -8.14
CA ARG A 250 12.41 -8.90 -8.10
C ARG A 250 12.90 -9.59 -9.37
N THR A 251 12.58 -9.01 -10.52
CA THR A 251 13.00 -9.54 -11.83
C THR A 251 14.53 -9.46 -11.98
N ALA A 252 15.14 -8.34 -11.57
CA ALA A 252 16.58 -8.17 -11.60
C ALA A 252 17.29 -9.11 -10.62
N SER A 253 16.76 -9.31 -9.40
CA SER A 253 17.31 -10.23 -8.40
C SER A 253 17.33 -11.66 -8.94
N GLN A 254 16.24 -12.13 -9.54
CA GLN A 254 16.19 -13.43 -10.21
C GLN A 254 17.25 -13.56 -11.32
N ARG A 255 17.39 -12.54 -12.18
CA ARG A 255 18.41 -12.53 -13.23
C ARG A 255 19.83 -12.50 -12.67
N ALA A 256 20.07 -11.79 -11.57
CA ALA A 256 21.36 -11.77 -10.88
C ALA A 256 21.71 -13.16 -10.34
N THR A 257 20.75 -13.87 -9.76
CA THR A 257 20.92 -15.28 -9.38
C THR A 257 21.29 -16.14 -10.58
N PHE A 258 20.55 -16.05 -11.69
CA PHE A 258 20.87 -16.84 -12.89
C PHE A 258 22.25 -16.52 -13.47
N LEU A 259 22.71 -15.27 -13.42
CA LEU A 259 24.06 -14.89 -13.80
C LEU A 259 25.14 -15.53 -12.90
N GLY A 260 24.90 -15.56 -11.59
CA GLY A 260 25.81 -16.20 -10.64
C GLY A 260 25.87 -17.72 -10.84
N GLU A 261 24.71 -18.36 -11.03
CA GLU A 261 24.64 -19.78 -11.34
C GLU A 261 25.30 -20.11 -12.70
N GLY A 262 25.06 -19.29 -13.72
CA GLY A 262 25.64 -19.43 -15.06
C GLY A 262 27.16 -19.34 -15.04
N LYS A 263 27.73 -18.43 -14.23
CA LYS A 263 29.19 -18.35 -14.03
C LYS A 263 29.80 -19.66 -13.51
N LYS A 264 29.12 -20.33 -12.57
CA LYS A 264 29.58 -21.62 -12.06
C LYS A 264 29.36 -22.78 -13.03
N ARG A 265 28.27 -22.73 -13.79
CA ARG A 265 28.02 -23.66 -14.89
C ARG A 265 29.13 -23.59 -15.95
N ASP A 266 29.63 -22.39 -16.26
CA ASP A 266 30.78 -22.20 -17.15
C ASP A 266 32.06 -22.83 -16.61
N GLU A 267 32.36 -22.64 -15.32
CA GLU A 267 33.52 -23.26 -14.65
C GLU A 267 33.51 -24.79 -14.75
N TRP A 268 32.32 -25.40 -14.87
CA TRP A 268 32.14 -26.85 -14.92
C TRP A 268 31.87 -27.40 -16.33
N GLY A 269 31.64 -26.54 -17.32
CA GLY A 269 31.25 -26.94 -18.66
C GLY A 269 29.86 -27.61 -18.73
N ILE A 270 28.91 -27.19 -17.87
CA ILE A 270 27.56 -27.77 -17.79
C ILE A 270 26.51 -26.73 -18.20
N TYR A 271 25.96 -26.89 -19.39
CA TYR A 271 25.06 -25.91 -20.00
C TYR A 271 23.58 -26.28 -19.92
N THR A 272 23.24 -27.38 -19.25
CA THR A 272 21.87 -27.87 -19.14
C THR A 272 21.21 -27.43 -17.84
N VAL A 273 19.98 -26.93 -17.95
CA VAL A 273 19.18 -26.43 -16.83
C VAL A 273 17.76 -26.96 -16.89
N VAL A 274 17.08 -27.03 -15.75
CA VAL A 274 15.66 -27.41 -15.65
C VAL A 274 14.88 -26.30 -14.95
N MET A 275 13.72 -25.95 -15.51
CA MET A 275 12.81 -24.98 -14.89
C MET A 275 12.07 -25.62 -13.71
N SER A 276 11.97 -24.89 -12.58
CA SER A 276 11.16 -25.34 -11.45
C SER A 276 9.69 -25.53 -11.81
N THR A 277 8.95 -26.26 -10.97
CA THR A 277 7.49 -26.41 -11.10
C THR A 277 6.76 -25.74 -9.92
N HIS A 278 5.58 -25.17 -10.19
CA HIS A 278 4.73 -24.46 -9.27
C HIS A 278 3.24 -24.75 -9.55
N ALA A 279 2.48 -24.99 -8.49
CA ALA A 279 1.06 -25.33 -8.56
C ALA A 279 0.13 -24.15 -8.95
N ASN A 280 0.66 -22.93 -9.10
CA ASN A 280 -0.06 -21.70 -9.45
C ASN A 280 0.67 -20.91 -10.55
N CYS A 281 1.28 -21.62 -11.49
CA CYS A 281 2.03 -21.05 -12.60
C CYS A 281 1.14 -20.21 -13.55
N SER A 282 1.73 -19.18 -14.16
CA SER A 282 1.08 -18.38 -15.20
C SER A 282 1.00 -19.14 -16.53
N ASN A 283 0.05 -18.77 -17.38
CA ASN A 283 -0.07 -19.37 -18.72
C ASN A 283 1.18 -19.19 -19.60
N LEU A 284 2.03 -18.18 -19.31
CA LEU A 284 3.25 -17.91 -20.09
C LEU A 284 4.39 -18.86 -19.73
N CYS A 285 4.49 -19.26 -18.46
CA CYS A 285 5.54 -20.18 -18.01
C CYS A 285 5.07 -21.64 -17.96
N LEU A 286 3.76 -21.88 -17.97
CA LEU A 286 3.18 -23.21 -17.87
C LEU A 286 3.78 -24.23 -18.87
N PRO A 287 4.01 -23.89 -20.16
CA PRO A 287 4.57 -24.82 -21.14
C PRO A 287 6.01 -25.26 -20.86
N PHE A 288 6.77 -24.48 -20.09
CA PHE A 288 8.20 -24.70 -19.87
C PHE A 288 8.52 -25.32 -18.50
N GLN A 289 7.50 -25.57 -17.66
CA GLN A 289 7.73 -26.12 -16.34
C GLN A 289 8.27 -27.55 -16.39
N GLY A 290 9.37 -27.81 -15.67
CA GLY A 290 10.00 -29.12 -15.64
C GLY A 290 10.70 -29.52 -16.94
N THR A 291 10.79 -28.63 -17.94
CA THR A 291 11.53 -28.90 -19.16
C THR A 291 13.03 -28.67 -18.95
N VAL A 292 13.84 -29.52 -19.59
CA VAL A 292 15.29 -29.33 -19.67
C VAL A 292 15.59 -28.44 -20.85
N MET A 293 16.45 -27.45 -20.63
CA MET A 293 16.84 -26.44 -21.60
C MET A 293 18.36 -26.27 -21.61
N ILE A 294 18.87 -25.69 -22.70
CA ILE A 294 20.27 -25.25 -22.79
C ILE A 294 20.33 -23.77 -22.42
N ASP A 295 21.13 -23.45 -21.41
CA ASP A 295 21.30 -22.08 -20.91
C ASP A 295 22.24 -21.29 -21.83
N ASP A 296 21.73 -20.80 -22.95
CA ASP A 296 22.45 -19.95 -23.91
C ASP A 296 22.40 -18.45 -23.55
N VAL A 297 21.94 -18.11 -22.34
CA VAL A 297 21.70 -16.71 -21.91
C VAL A 297 22.68 -16.28 -20.82
N TYR A 298 22.84 -17.13 -19.81
CA TYR A 298 23.60 -16.82 -18.60
C TYR A 298 24.97 -17.51 -18.54
N THR A 299 25.26 -18.40 -19.48
CA THR A 299 26.57 -19.05 -19.67
C THR A 299 27.37 -18.41 -20.81
N SER A 300 28.59 -18.89 -21.03
CA SER A 300 29.53 -18.46 -22.05
C SER A 300 29.43 -19.21 -23.38
N ILE A 301 28.50 -20.17 -23.49
CA ILE A 301 28.39 -21.00 -24.68
C ILE A 301 28.14 -20.15 -25.94
N SER A 302 28.85 -20.46 -27.02
CA SER A 302 28.63 -19.77 -28.30
C SER A 302 27.24 -20.13 -28.85
N LYS A 303 26.68 -19.25 -29.70
CA LYS A 303 25.38 -19.50 -30.33
C LYS A 303 25.41 -20.80 -31.17
N GLU A 304 26.51 -21.04 -31.87
CA GLU A 304 26.73 -22.22 -32.69
C GLU A 304 26.80 -23.49 -31.82
N GLN A 305 27.55 -23.43 -30.71
CA GLN A 305 27.66 -24.52 -29.75
C GLN A 305 26.31 -24.83 -29.09
N ALA A 306 25.56 -23.81 -28.67
CA ALA A 306 24.24 -23.98 -28.09
C ALA A 306 23.26 -24.63 -29.07
N GLN A 307 23.27 -24.20 -30.35
CA GLN A 307 22.43 -24.78 -31.39
C GLN A 307 22.82 -26.23 -31.71
N GLN A 308 24.11 -26.55 -31.69
CA GLN A 308 24.57 -27.92 -31.88
C GLN A 308 24.11 -28.81 -30.71
N LEU A 309 24.34 -28.37 -29.48
CA LEU A 309 23.91 -29.11 -28.28
C LEU A 309 22.39 -29.28 -28.27
N ALA A 310 21.62 -28.29 -28.73
CA ALA A 310 20.17 -28.37 -28.85
C ALA A 310 19.73 -29.44 -29.85
N LYS A 311 20.41 -29.55 -31.00
CA LYS A 311 20.15 -30.59 -32.00
C LYS A 311 20.49 -31.99 -31.49
N GLU A 312 21.62 -32.12 -30.79
CA GLU A 312 22.10 -33.41 -30.30
C GLU A 312 21.26 -33.96 -29.13
N THR A 313 20.79 -33.07 -28.25
CA THR A 313 19.99 -33.43 -27.06
C THR A 313 18.48 -33.36 -27.29
N SER A 314 18.04 -32.68 -28.36
CA SER A 314 16.65 -32.27 -28.58
C SER A 314 16.08 -31.36 -27.49
N TYR A 315 16.94 -30.66 -26.74
CA TYR A 315 16.53 -29.68 -25.73
C TYR A 315 16.31 -28.30 -26.34
N THR A 316 15.34 -27.55 -25.81
CA THR A 316 15.04 -26.18 -26.23
C THR A 316 16.08 -25.20 -25.69
N LEU A 317 16.35 -24.12 -26.43
CA LEU A 317 17.20 -23.04 -25.94
C LEU A 317 16.47 -22.19 -24.89
N LEU A 318 17.16 -21.80 -23.82
CA LEU A 318 16.59 -20.92 -22.79
C LEU A 318 16.18 -19.57 -23.39
N SER A 319 16.95 -19.04 -24.34
CA SER A 319 16.63 -17.79 -25.05
C SER A 319 15.33 -17.89 -25.86
N GLU A 320 15.00 -19.06 -26.39
CA GLU A 320 13.75 -19.32 -27.11
C GLU A 320 12.56 -19.38 -26.14
N ALA A 321 12.67 -20.14 -25.06
CA ALA A 321 11.65 -20.18 -24.02
C ALA A 321 11.37 -18.78 -23.43
N MET A 322 12.41 -17.99 -23.18
CA MET A 322 12.26 -16.61 -22.70
C MET A 322 11.56 -15.70 -23.71
N ARG A 323 11.80 -15.90 -25.01
CA ARG A 323 11.13 -15.15 -26.10
C ARG A 323 9.64 -15.48 -26.16
N GLU A 324 9.28 -16.72 -25.86
CA GLU A 324 7.88 -17.19 -25.81
C GLU A 324 7.16 -16.86 -24.51
N GLY A 325 7.87 -16.33 -23.50
CA GLY A 325 7.27 -15.77 -22.28
C GLY A 325 7.71 -16.42 -20.97
N ALA A 326 8.64 -17.39 -21.00
CA ALA A 326 9.27 -17.89 -19.79
C ALA A 326 10.00 -16.77 -19.04
N PHE A 327 10.03 -16.83 -17.71
CA PHE A 327 10.69 -15.84 -16.85
C PHE A 327 10.21 -14.39 -17.08
N HIS A 328 8.90 -14.22 -17.32
CA HIS A 328 8.25 -12.91 -17.41
C HIS A 328 8.42 -12.07 -16.11
N PRO A 329 8.16 -10.75 -16.14
CA PRO A 329 8.25 -9.93 -14.93
C PRO A 329 7.45 -10.50 -13.76
N ASN A 330 8.00 -10.43 -12.54
CA ASN A 330 7.45 -11.05 -11.33
C ASN A 330 7.33 -12.59 -11.33
N CYS A 331 7.95 -13.29 -12.27
CA CYS A 331 8.06 -14.73 -12.25
C CYS A 331 8.67 -15.24 -10.93
N ARG A 332 8.26 -16.44 -10.49
CA ARG A 332 8.80 -17.11 -9.30
C ARG A 332 9.65 -18.33 -9.61
N HIS A 333 9.72 -18.73 -10.88
CA HIS A 333 10.49 -19.90 -11.30
C HIS A 333 11.98 -19.70 -11.07
N THR A 334 12.67 -20.76 -10.72
CA THR A 334 14.14 -20.79 -10.66
C THR A 334 14.66 -21.74 -11.74
N LEU A 335 15.95 -21.61 -12.04
CA LEU A 335 16.68 -22.54 -12.88
C LEU A 335 17.53 -23.42 -11.97
N ALA A 336 17.37 -24.73 -12.06
CA ALA A 336 18.28 -25.66 -11.42
C ALA A 336 19.24 -26.21 -12.47
N THR A 337 20.51 -26.40 -12.11
CA THR A 337 21.47 -27.09 -12.99
C THR A 337 21.01 -28.55 -13.16
N TYR A 338 20.85 -28.97 -14.42
CA TYR A 338 20.45 -30.32 -14.75
C TYR A 338 21.68 -31.13 -15.13
N PHE A 339 21.96 -32.17 -14.34
CA PHE A 339 22.99 -33.16 -14.61
C PHE A 339 22.31 -34.41 -15.17
N PRO A 340 22.51 -34.74 -16.47
CA PRO A 340 21.87 -35.91 -17.08
C PRO A 340 22.22 -37.19 -16.32
N GLY A 341 21.19 -37.96 -15.96
CA GLY A 341 21.31 -39.21 -15.18
C GLY A 341 21.39 -39.02 -13.66
N ILE A 342 21.57 -37.79 -13.16
CA ILE A 342 21.70 -37.50 -11.72
C ILE A 342 20.53 -36.64 -11.23
N THR A 343 20.17 -35.61 -11.98
CA THR A 343 19.12 -34.67 -11.58
C THR A 343 17.75 -35.26 -11.84
N GLN A 344 16.92 -35.31 -10.79
CA GLN A 344 15.53 -35.72 -10.91
C GLN A 344 14.67 -34.57 -11.42
N LEU A 345 13.87 -34.85 -12.43
CA LEU A 345 12.94 -33.86 -12.96
C LEU A 345 11.78 -33.68 -11.99
N PRO A 346 11.32 -32.44 -11.78
CA PRO A 346 10.19 -32.19 -10.91
C PRO A 346 8.92 -32.84 -11.47
N ALA A 347 8.02 -33.27 -10.59
CA ALA A 347 6.76 -33.87 -11.00
C ALA A 347 5.94 -32.91 -11.87
N PRO A 348 5.32 -33.40 -12.96
CA PRO A 348 4.50 -32.56 -13.82
C PRO A 348 3.29 -32.05 -13.04
N VAL A 349 3.00 -30.77 -13.22
CA VAL A 349 1.84 -30.13 -12.58
C VAL A 349 0.63 -30.31 -13.48
N ASN A 350 -0.53 -30.61 -12.89
CA ASN A 350 -1.79 -30.61 -13.62
C ASN A 350 -2.12 -29.17 -14.09
N GLU A 351 -2.13 -28.96 -15.41
CA GLU A 351 -2.31 -27.63 -16.00
C GLU A 351 -3.63 -26.95 -15.64
N GLU A 352 -4.73 -27.70 -15.64
CA GLU A 352 -6.05 -27.16 -15.31
C GLU A 352 -6.11 -26.68 -13.87
N THR A 353 -5.56 -27.47 -12.95
CA THR A 353 -5.44 -27.09 -11.54
C THR A 353 -4.54 -25.86 -11.37
N ALA A 354 -3.42 -25.79 -12.12
CA ALA A 354 -2.52 -24.64 -12.09
C ALA A 354 -3.21 -23.35 -12.56
N LYS A 355 -3.99 -23.42 -13.64
CA LYS A 355 -4.78 -22.27 -14.15
C LYS A 355 -5.82 -21.80 -13.14
N VAL A 356 -6.53 -22.72 -12.48
CA VAL A 356 -7.52 -22.38 -11.43
C VAL A 356 -6.83 -21.70 -10.25
N ASN A 357 -5.74 -22.28 -9.74
CA ASN A 357 -4.97 -21.70 -8.63
C ASN A 357 -4.40 -20.32 -8.99
N TYR A 358 -3.91 -20.15 -10.21
CA TYR A 358 -3.41 -18.86 -10.70
C TYR A 358 -4.52 -17.81 -10.73
N ARG A 359 -5.72 -18.15 -11.23
CA ARG A 359 -6.89 -17.24 -11.23
C ARG A 359 -7.29 -16.85 -9.80
N ALA A 360 -7.33 -17.81 -8.88
CA ALA A 360 -7.63 -17.55 -7.47
C ALA A 360 -6.58 -16.63 -6.83
N GLU A 361 -5.30 -16.80 -7.14
CA GLU A 361 -4.26 -15.88 -6.71
C GLU A 361 -4.46 -14.48 -7.31
N GLN A 362 -4.80 -14.36 -8.61
CA GLN A 362 -5.05 -13.04 -9.21
C GLN A 362 -6.21 -12.30 -8.55
N GLN A 363 -7.26 -13.02 -8.14
CA GLN A 363 -8.38 -12.47 -7.36
C GLN A 363 -7.90 -12.00 -5.98
N GLN A 364 -7.08 -12.80 -5.27
CA GLN A 364 -6.44 -12.37 -4.02
C GLN A 364 -5.66 -11.07 -4.22
N ARG A 365 -4.82 -10.98 -5.28
CA ARG A 365 -4.03 -9.77 -5.57
C ARG A 365 -4.92 -8.57 -5.88
N TYR A 366 -6.08 -8.76 -6.49
CA TYR A 366 -7.07 -7.69 -6.70
C TYR A 366 -7.64 -7.19 -5.37
N MET A 367 -8.05 -8.08 -4.48
CA MET A 367 -8.55 -7.71 -3.15
C MET A 367 -7.50 -6.95 -2.33
N GLU A 368 -6.25 -7.42 -2.33
CA GLU A 368 -5.14 -6.71 -1.67
C GLU A 368 -4.92 -5.30 -2.25
N ARG A 369 -5.06 -5.11 -3.57
CA ARG A 369 -5.00 -3.77 -4.21
C ARG A 369 -6.17 -2.88 -3.76
N MET A 370 -7.37 -3.44 -3.64
CA MET A 370 -8.54 -2.70 -3.17
C MET A 370 -8.40 -2.25 -1.72
N ILE A 371 -7.88 -3.13 -0.84
CA ILE A 371 -7.56 -2.78 0.55
C ILE A 371 -6.59 -1.59 0.59
N ARG A 372 -5.47 -1.66 -0.15
CA ARG A 372 -4.50 -0.55 -0.23
C ARG A 372 -5.12 0.73 -0.78
N ARG A 373 -5.97 0.64 -1.80
CA ARG A 373 -6.69 1.80 -2.36
C ARG A 373 -7.51 2.51 -1.30
N TYR A 374 -8.31 1.78 -0.54
CA TYR A 374 -9.17 2.39 0.48
C TYR A 374 -8.40 2.87 1.71
N LYS A 375 -7.32 2.18 2.12
CA LYS A 375 -6.44 2.70 3.17
C LYS A 375 -5.80 4.03 2.76
N ARG A 376 -5.33 4.18 1.51
CA ARG A 376 -4.77 5.46 1.01
C ARG A 376 -5.81 6.57 0.97
N LEU A 377 -7.05 6.24 0.59
CA LEU A 377 -8.16 7.20 0.62
C LEU A 377 -8.49 7.64 2.04
N GLU A 378 -8.58 6.69 2.97
CA GLU A 378 -8.84 6.93 4.39
C GLU A 378 -7.79 7.86 5.01
N VAL A 379 -6.50 7.55 4.82
CA VAL A 379 -5.39 8.38 5.35
C VAL A 379 -5.28 9.71 4.61
N GLY A 380 -5.60 9.71 3.31
CA GLY A 380 -5.55 10.88 2.45
C GLY A 380 -6.64 11.90 2.74
N SER A 381 -7.84 11.45 3.13
CA SER A 381 -8.99 12.30 3.43
C SER A 381 -8.79 13.23 4.63
N ILE A 382 -9.40 14.41 4.56
CA ILE A 382 -9.51 15.38 5.65
C ILE A 382 -10.89 15.29 6.29
N ASP A 383 -11.94 15.22 5.47
CA ASP A 383 -13.33 15.13 5.92
C ASP A 383 -13.58 13.83 6.71
N GLU A 384 -14.09 13.97 7.94
CA GLU A 384 -14.30 12.84 8.86
C GLU A 384 -15.28 11.80 8.30
N ALA A 385 -16.31 12.24 7.58
CA ALA A 385 -17.28 11.34 6.98
C ALA A 385 -16.65 10.50 5.86
N ASN A 386 -15.78 11.08 5.04
CA ASN A 386 -14.98 10.34 4.05
C ASN A 386 -14.00 9.38 4.72
N GLN A 387 -13.31 9.78 5.79
CA GLN A 387 -12.42 8.89 6.54
C GLN A 387 -13.17 7.66 7.06
N ALA A 388 -14.33 7.85 7.72
CA ALA A 388 -15.16 6.76 8.21
C ALA A 388 -15.66 5.87 7.06
N LYS A 389 -16.17 6.48 5.98
CA LYS A 389 -16.63 5.77 4.77
C LYS A 389 -15.55 4.88 4.15
N TYR A 390 -14.34 5.39 4.00
CA TYR A 390 -13.24 4.61 3.44
C TYR A 390 -12.73 3.55 4.42
N GLY A 391 -12.73 3.83 5.72
CA GLY A 391 -12.47 2.85 6.77
C GLY A 391 -13.45 1.66 6.73
N ALA A 392 -14.75 1.90 6.52
CA ALA A 392 -15.73 0.84 6.31
C ALA A 392 -15.39 -0.04 5.11
N LYS A 393 -14.96 0.58 3.99
CA LYS A 393 -14.53 -0.16 2.79
C LYS A 393 -13.28 -1.00 3.05
N VAL A 394 -12.33 -0.53 3.85
CA VAL A 394 -11.17 -1.35 4.25
C VAL A 394 -11.65 -2.63 4.95
N LEU A 395 -12.56 -2.52 5.92
CA LEU A 395 -13.11 -3.68 6.63
C LEU A 395 -13.87 -4.62 5.69
N GLU A 396 -14.71 -4.08 4.81
CA GLU A 396 -15.45 -4.85 3.80
C GLU A 396 -14.52 -5.71 2.94
N TRP A 397 -13.45 -5.11 2.40
CA TRP A 397 -12.51 -5.84 1.55
C TRP A 397 -11.63 -6.82 2.32
N GLN A 398 -11.33 -6.55 3.60
CA GLN A 398 -10.63 -7.49 4.46
C GLN A 398 -11.47 -8.75 4.75
N GLU A 399 -12.78 -8.60 4.94
CA GLU A 399 -13.69 -9.74 5.09
C GLU A 399 -13.85 -10.52 3.77
N LYS A 400 -13.96 -9.84 2.62
CA LYS A 400 -13.95 -10.51 1.30
C LYS A 400 -12.68 -11.33 1.08
N LEU A 401 -11.52 -10.76 1.42
CA LEU A 401 -10.25 -11.47 1.33
C LEU A 401 -10.21 -12.68 2.26
N LYS A 402 -10.74 -12.56 3.48
CA LYS A 402 -10.83 -13.67 4.42
C LYS A 402 -11.73 -14.79 3.90
N ALA A 403 -12.90 -14.46 3.35
CA ALA A 403 -13.80 -15.43 2.73
C ALA A 403 -13.13 -16.15 1.53
N HIS A 404 -12.49 -15.39 0.63
CA HIS A 404 -11.76 -15.95 -0.50
C HIS A 404 -10.67 -16.93 -0.09
N LEU A 405 -9.93 -16.64 0.98
CA LEU A 405 -8.89 -17.53 1.51
C LEU A 405 -9.48 -18.77 2.21
N ALA A 406 -10.68 -18.67 2.78
CA ALA A 406 -11.37 -19.84 3.33
C ALA A 406 -11.84 -20.79 2.22
N GLU A 407 -12.28 -20.25 1.09
CA GLU A 407 -12.65 -21.02 -0.11
C GLU A 407 -11.43 -21.58 -0.86
N ASN A 408 -10.25 -20.95 -0.72
CA ASN A 408 -9.02 -21.32 -1.42
C ASN A 408 -7.89 -21.59 -0.41
N THR A 409 -7.94 -22.75 0.24
CA THR A 409 -7.03 -23.15 1.34
C THR A 409 -5.56 -23.28 0.94
N GLN A 410 -5.27 -23.39 -0.36
CA GLN A 410 -3.92 -23.38 -0.93
C GLN A 410 -3.27 -21.99 -0.93
N LEU A 411 -4.07 -20.92 -0.80
CA LEU A 411 -3.58 -19.55 -0.79
C LEU A 411 -3.22 -19.08 0.62
N ARG A 412 -2.29 -18.13 0.71
CA ARG A 412 -1.84 -17.54 1.99
C ARG A 412 -1.91 -16.02 1.93
N ARG A 413 -2.35 -15.42 3.04
CA ARG A 413 -2.35 -13.96 3.22
C ARG A 413 -0.96 -13.47 3.61
N ASP A 414 -0.47 -12.46 2.91
CA ASP A 414 0.72 -11.70 3.33
C ASP A 414 0.29 -10.28 3.68
N ARG A 415 0.24 -9.97 4.98
CA ARG A 415 -0.19 -8.65 5.48
C ARG A 415 0.72 -7.52 5.01
N ARG A 416 2.01 -7.78 4.74
CA ARG A 416 2.95 -6.76 4.24
C ARG A 416 2.47 -6.20 2.91
N ARG A 417 1.80 -7.00 2.09
CA ARG A 417 1.24 -6.53 0.82
C ARG A 417 0.14 -5.50 1.02
N GLU A 418 -0.59 -5.51 2.13
CA GLU A 418 -1.71 -4.59 2.40
C GLU A 418 -1.32 -3.37 3.21
N ARG A 419 -0.12 -3.37 3.81
CA ARG A 419 0.37 -2.30 4.68
C ARG A 419 0.54 -1.01 3.88
N ILE A 420 0.23 0.10 4.53
CA ILE A 420 0.61 1.46 4.13
C ILE A 420 1.16 2.17 5.37
N ASP A 421 1.99 3.20 5.22
CA ASP A 421 2.38 4.02 6.37
C ASP A 421 1.22 4.92 6.82
N GLY A 422 1.18 5.21 8.12
CA GLY A 422 0.06 5.94 8.74
C GLY A 422 -1.24 5.14 8.77
N GLU A 423 -1.18 3.81 8.66
CA GLU A 423 -2.38 2.96 8.72
C GLU A 423 -3.15 3.17 10.02
N VAL A 424 -4.43 3.54 9.87
CA VAL A 424 -5.39 3.63 10.97
C VAL A 424 -5.62 2.25 11.58
N SER A 425 -5.67 2.15 12.90
CA SER A 425 -5.91 0.87 13.58
C SER A 425 -7.36 0.38 13.38
N THR A 426 -7.61 -0.93 13.51
CA THR A 426 -8.98 -1.45 13.42
C THR A 426 -9.91 -0.90 14.51
N SER A 427 -9.39 -0.65 15.72
CA SER A 427 -10.16 -0.03 16.82
C SER A 427 -10.56 1.39 16.48
N GLU A 428 -9.61 2.19 15.98
CA GLU A 428 -9.86 3.58 15.59
C GLU A 428 -10.84 3.67 14.40
N ARG A 429 -10.77 2.75 13.43
CA ARG A 429 -11.80 2.68 12.36
C ARG A 429 -13.20 2.45 12.91
N LYS A 430 -13.34 1.54 13.87
CA LYS A 430 -14.63 1.24 14.50
C LYS A 430 -15.15 2.44 15.29
N GLU A 431 -14.26 3.19 15.94
CA GLU A 431 -14.62 4.42 16.64
C GLU A 431 -15.07 5.52 15.68
N ARG A 432 -14.31 5.78 14.61
CA ARG A 432 -14.71 6.74 13.56
C ARG A 432 -16.06 6.39 12.93
N LEU A 433 -16.35 5.11 12.73
CA LEU A 433 -17.64 4.65 12.22
C LEU A 433 -18.78 4.94 13.19
N LYS A 434 -18.60 4.66 14.49
CA LYS A 434 -19.59 5.01 15.51
C LYS A 434 -19.83 6.51 15.58
N ASN A 435 -18.76 7.31 15.54
CA ASN A 435 -18.88 8.77 15.56
C ASN A 435 -19.60 9.28 14.31
N ALA A 436 -19.32 8.71 13.13
CA ALA A 436 -20.03 9.06 11.90
C ALA A 436 -21.52 8.70 11.95
N GLU A 437 -21.89 7.54 12.52
CA GLU A 437 -23.29 7.15 12.74
C GLU A 437 -24.00 8.13 13.69
N VAL A 438 -23.34 8.51 14.78
CA VAL A 438 -23.84 9.50 15.75
C VAL A 438 -24.03 10.87 15.07
N ASN A 439 -23.03 11.33 14.31
CA ASN A 439 -23.08 12.61 13.62
C ASN A 439 -24.20 12.64 12.55
N ALA A 440 -24.38 11.55 11.80
CA ALA A 440 -25.47 11.43 10.83
C ALA A 440 -26.84 11.51 11.52
N LYS A 441 -27.00 10.86 12.67
CA LYS A 441 -28.23 10.93 13.47
C LYS A 441 -28.47 12.33 14.03
N ILE A 442 -27.43 13.00 14.51
CA ILE A 442 -27.53 14.40 14.96
C ILE A 442 -28.00 15.30 13.81
N GLU A 443 -27.49 15.10 12.60
CA GLU A 443 -27.90 15.90 11.44
C GLU A 443 -29.35 15.63 11.02
N GLU A 444 -29.80 14.37 11.08
CA GLU A 444 -31.22 14.02 10.89
C GLU A 444 -32.12 14.75 11.90
N ILE A 445 -31.72 14.77 13.18
CA ILE A 445 -32.46 15.49 14.23
C ILE A 445 -32.44 17.00 13.97
N ARG A 446 -31.30 17.58 13.55
CA ARG A 446 -31.23 19.01 13.17
C ARG A 446 -32.20 19.34 12.04
N GLN A 447 -32.25 18.51 11.01
CA GLN A 447 -33.20 18.68 9.91
C GLN A 447 -34.65 18.59 10.40
N HIS A 448 -34.94 17.65 11.30
CA HIS A 448 -36.26 17.54 11.93
C HIS A 448 -36.62 18.81 12.74
N ILE A 449 -35.70 19.32 13.57
CA ILE A 449 -35.91 20.56 14.35
C ILE A 449 -36.17 21.76 13.42
N ARG A 450 -35.39 21.87 12.33
CA ARG A 450 -35.53 22.96 11.36
C ARG A 450 -36.81 22.86 10.55
N SER A 451 -37.31 21.65 10.32
CA SER A 451 -38.58 21.40 9.61
C SER A 451 -39.80 21.93 10.37
N ASP A 452 -40.94 22.01 9.68
CA ASP A 452 -42.21 22.43 10.27
C ASP A 452 -42.88 21.33 11.12
N GLN A 453 -42.32 20.11 11.10
CA GLN A 453 -42.85 18.99 11.90
C GLN A 453 -42.61 19.18 13.39
N GLN A 454 -41.54 19.87 13.77
CA GLN A 454 -41.21 20.15 15.16
C GLN A 454 -41.81 21.51 15.57
N PRO A 455 -42.76 21.55 16.52
CA PRO A 455 -43.27 22.81 17.05
C PRO A 455 -42.13 23.65 17.65
N LYS A 456 -42.03 24.90 17.21
CA LYS A 456 -41.03 25.90 17.65
C LYS A 456 -41.64 27.08 18.44
N HIS A 457 -42.96 27.09 18.62
CA HIS A 457 -43.63 28.12 19.42
C HIS A 457 -43.43 27.87 20.92
N LEU A 458 -43.28 28.95 21.67
CA LEU A 458 -43.01 28.94 23.10
C LEU A 458 -44.27 28.51 23.86
N HIS A 459 -44.15 27.44 24.64
CA HIS A 459 -45.23 26.93 25.46
C HIS A 459 -45.24 27.65 26.82
N MET A 460 -46.06 28.69 26.95
CA MET A 460 -46.14 29.56 28.12
C MET A 460 -46.30 28.82 29.45
N GLY A 461 -47.09 27.74 29.49
CA GLY A 461 -47.25 26.95 30.72
C GLY A 461 -45.97 26.26 31.20
N HIS A 462 -45.05 25.94 30.28
CA HIS A 462 -43.75 25.37 30.63
C HIS A 462 -42.71 26.49 30.87
N GLN A 463 -42.73 27.53 30.03
CA GLN A 463 -41.85 28.68 30.17
C GLN A 463 -42.06 29.43 31.48
N GLY A 464 -43.30 29.53 31.96
CA GLY A 464 -43.66 30.22 33.20
C GLY A 464 -42.97 29.67 34.45
N LYS A 465 -42.46 28.43 34.41
CA LYS A 465 -41.61 27.87 35.49
C LYS A 465 -40.25 28.56 35.63
N HIS A 466 -39.87 29.34 34.62
CA HIS A 466 -38.59 30.02 34.47
C HIS A 466 -38.78 31.54 34.25
N ILE A 467 -39.95 32.10 34.58
CA ILE A 467 -40.21 33.55 34.53
C ILE A 467 -40.54 34.02 35.95
N LYS A 468 -39.69 34.87 36.53
CA LYS A 468 -39.87 35.39 37.89
C LYS A 468 -41.16 36.22 37.95
N GLY A 469 -42.05 35.91 38.89
CA GLY A 469 -43.36 36.57 39.03
C GLY A 469 -44.52 35.96 38.21
N HIS A 470 -44.26 34.94 37.39
CA HIS A 470 -45.33 34.17 36.75
C HIS A 470 -46.00 33.24 37.77
N ASN A 471 -47.31 32.98 37.63
CA ASN A 471 -48.10 32.14 38.54
C ASN A 471 -47.61 30.68 38.68
N ASN A 472 -46.70 30.25 37.79
CA ASN A 472 -46.14 28.90 37.73
C ASN A 472 -44.63 28.88 38.02
N TYR A 473 -44.06 30.01 38.45
CA TYR A 473 -42.63 30.09 38.78
C TYR A 473 -42.31 29.19 39.97
N ILE A 474 -41.18 28.47 39.88
CA ILE A 474 -40.70 27.63 40.98
C ILE A 474 -39.46 28.31 41.54
N GLU A 475 -39.56 28.74 42.79
CA GLU A 475 -38.46 29.38 43.52
C GLU A 475 -37.23 28.47 43.57
N GLY A 476 -36.03 29.06 43.38
CA GLY A 476 -34.77 28.30 43.27
C GLY A 476 -34.44 27.76 41.88
N LYS A 477 -35.29 27.98 40.86
CA LYS A 477 -34.96 27.67 39.45
C LYS A 477 -34.38 28.86 38.70
N SER A 478 -33.44 28.56 37.81
CA SER A 478 -32.93 29.49 36.79
C SER A 478 -34.08 30.16 36.03
N TYR A 479 -33.96 31.46 35.78
CA TYR A 479 -35.03 32.29 35.25
C TYR A 479 -34.55 33.25 34.16
N LEU A 480 -35.47 33.66 33.29
CA LEU A 480 -35.22 34.66 32.26
C LEU A 480 -35.41 36.08 32.80
N THR A 481 -34.60 37.00 32.29
CA THR A 481 -34.74 38.46 32.51
C THR A 481 -35.41 39.17 31.33
N ILE A 482 -35.63 38.45 30.24
CA ILE A 482 -36.23 38.93 28.99
C ILE A 482 -37.74 38.61 28.93
N SER A 483 -38.43 39.29 28.02
CA SER A 483 -39.84 39.04 27.71
C SER A 483 -40.05 37.70 27.00
N ALA A 484 -41.31 37.23 26.99
CA ALA A 484 -41.66 36.01 26.29
C ALA A 484 -41.52 36.12 24.76
N ASP A 485 -41.71 37.32 24.20
CA ASP A 485 -41.53 37.58 22.77
C ASP A 485 -40.04 37.51 22.39
N GLU A 486 -39.16 38.11 23.19
CA GLU A 486 -37.71 37.97 23.03
C GLU A 486 -37.25 36.50 23.18
N ALA A 487 -37.85 35.76 24.12
CA ALA A 487 -37.58 34.33 24.27
C ALA A 487 -38.03 33.52 23.04
N GLN A 488 -39.15 33.88 22.39
CA GLN A 488 -39.59 33.28 21.13
C GLN A 488 -38.63 33.59 19.99
N GLU A 489 -38.10 34.81 19.91
CA GLU A 489 -37.09 35.20 18.92
C GLU A 489 -35.80 34.39 19.07
N LEU A 490 -35.36 34.13 20.30
CA LEU A 490 -34.21 33.26 20.56
C LEU A 490 -34.43 31.85 20.02
N VAL A 491 -35.63 31.27 20.23
CA VAL A 491 -35.96 29.94 19.67
C VAL A 491 -35.95 29.98 18.13
N ASN A 492 -36.53 31.01 17.52
CA ASN A 492 -36.58 31.13 16.05
C ASN A 492 -35.17 31.26 15.45
N ARG A 493 -34.27 31.99 16.11
CA ARG A 493 -32.90 32.22 15.64
C ARG A 493 -32.01 30.99 15.82
N TYR A 494 -32.12 30.31 16.96
CA TYR A 494 -31.14 29.30 17.36
C TYR A 494 -31.61 27.84 17.24
N ALA A 495 -32.90 27.57 17.00
CA ALA A 495 -33.37 26.20 16.87
C ALA A 495 -32.64 25.43 15.75
N GLY A 496 -32.01 24.31 16.11
CA GLY A 496 -31.25 23.47 15.21
C GLY A 496 -29.84 24.00 14.88
N THR A 497 -29.30 24.93 15.67
CA THR A 497 -27.95 25.50 15.48
C THR A 497 -26.95 25.09 16.57
N GLY A 498 -27.42 24.53 17.68
CA GLY A 498 -26.60 24.20 18.85
C GLY A 498 -26.17 22.73 18.95
N GLU A 499 -25.75 22.38 20.17
CA GLU A 499 -25.33 21.03 20.54
C GLU A 499 -26.56 20.17 20.85
N ILE A 500 -26.82 19.17 20.01
CA ILE A 500 -27.88 18.18 20.23
C ILE A 500 -27.32 17.05 21.09
N ARG A 501 -27.96 16.80 22.23
CA ARG A 501 -27.55 15.71 23.13
C ARG A 501 -28.35 14.44 22.86
N LEU A 502 -27.62 13.34 22.70
CA LEU A 502 -28.18 11.99 22.67
C LEU A 502 -28.05 11.32 24.04
N THR A 503 -28.95 10.39 24.34
CA THR A 503 -28.85 9.51 25.51
C THR A 503 -27.72 8.49 25.32
N GLN A 504 -27.37 7.74 26.38
CA GLN A 504 -26.45 6.60 26.27
C GLN A 504 -26.94 5.51 25.28
N ARG A 505 -28.25 5.47 25.00
CA ARG A 505 -28.86 4.59 23.99
C ARG A 505 -28.85 5.20 22.58
N GLY A 506 -28.25 6.38 22.42
CA GLY A 506 -28.19 7.12 21.16
C GLY A 506 -29.51 7.78 20.75
N GLU A 507 -30.50 7.89 21.64
CA GLU A 507 -31.79 8.52 21.34
C GLU A 507 -31.75 10.02 21.64
N TRP A 508 -32.49 10.83 20.88
CA TRP A 508 -32.60 12.26 21.19
C TRP A 508 -33.38 12.48 22.47
N ASN A 509 -32.84 13.29 23.39
CA ASN A 509 -33.49 13.62 24.65
C ASN A 509 -34.45 14.84 24.54
N ASN A 510 -34.76 15.28 23.33
CA ASN A 510 -35.54 16.47 23.02
C ASN A 510 -34.92 17.78 23.56
N LYS A 511 -33.60 17.84 23.67
CA LYS A 511 -32.88 19.03 24.13
C LYS A 511 -31.81 19.44 23.13
N GLU A 512 -31.60 20.73 23.04
CA GLU A 512 -30.52 21.37 22.30
C GLU A 512 -29.90 22.44 23.21
N ILE A 513 -28.57 22.49 23.27
CA ILE A 513 -27.85 23.49 24.06
C ILE A 513 -27.27 24.54 23.12
N ILE A 514 -27.63 25.80 23.38
CA ILE A 514 -27.11 26.97 22.70
C ILE A 514 -26.12 27.64 23.65
N VAL A 515 -24.91 27.91 23.18
CA VAL A 515 -23.91 28.72 23.88
C VAL A 515 -23.89 30.10 23.22
N THR A 516 -24.08 31.16 23.99
CA THR A 516 -24.14 32.53 23.48
C THR A 516 -23.74 33.52 24.56
N ASP A 517 -23.13 34.63 24.15
CA ASP A 517 -22.75 35.74 25.05
C ASP A 517 -23.92 36.71 25.30
N GLU A 518 -25.07 36.52 24.63
CA GLU A 518 -26.28 37.32 24.85
C GLU A 518 -26.78 37.16 26.30
N GLN A 519 -27.13 38.27 26.97
CA GLN A 519 -27.69 38.22 28.32
C GLN A 519 -29.21 38.07 28.27
N PHE A 520 -29.72 36.89 28.62
CA PHE A 520 -31.16 36.57 28.59
C PHE A 520 -31.73 36.09 29.94
N GLY A 521 -30.89 35.86 30.95
CA GLY A 521 -31.35 35.36 32.24
C GLY A 521 -30.27 35.10 33.28
N VAL A 522 -30.68 34.43 34.34
CA VAL A 522 -29.85 34.06 35.50
C VAL A 522 -29.87 32.54 35.67
N TYR A 523 -28.68 31.95 35.83
CA TYR A 523 -28.52 30.55 36.18
C TYR A 523 -28.41 30.42 37.70
N ILE A 524 -29.20 29.53 38.31
CA ILE A 524 -29.11 29.23 39.75
C ILE A 524 -28.43 27.87 39.92
N ASP A 525 -27.27 27.86 40.59
CA ASP A 525 -26.60 26.62 40.98
C ASP A 525 -27.44 25.88 42.03
N GLN A 526 -27.81 24.64 41.75
CA GLN A 526 -28.70 23.87 42.62
C GLN A 526 -28.03 23.39 43.92
N ASN A 527 -26.69 23.43 44.01
CA ASN A 527 -25.94 23.02 45.19
C ASN A 527 -25.64 24.21 46.12
N THR A 528 -25.28 25.37 45.56
CA THR A 528 -24.89 26.56 46.34
C THR A 528 -26.01 27.60 46.44
N SER A 529 -27.07 27.48 45.63
CA SER A 529 -28.13 28.49 45.47
C SER A 529 -27.63 29.86 45.01
N GLU A 530 -26.41 29.93 44.46
CA GLU A 530 -25.84 31.17 43.95
C GLU A 530 -26.42 31.53 42.57
N GLU A 531 -26.70 32.82 42.38
CA GLU A 531 -27.08 33.39 41.10
C GLU A 531 -25.82 33.67 40.27
N LEU A 532 -25.74 33.05 39.09
CA LEU A 532 -24.60 33.13 38.18
C LEU A 532 -25.06 33.54 36.77
N VAL A 533 -24.15 34.17 36.02
CA VAL A 533 -24.39 34.51 34.61
C VAL A 533 -24.42 33.21 33.78
N PRO A 534 -25.45 32.94 32.97
CA PRO A 534 -25.47 31.75 32.12
C PRO A 534 -24.43 31.85 30.98
N ASP A 535 -23.93 30.71 30.52
CA ASP A 535 -23.08 30.63 29.31
C ASP A 535 -23.94 30.45 28.03
N GLY A 536 -25.25 30.31 28.19
CA GLY A 536 -26.19 30.05 27.11
C GLY A 536 -27.51 29.49 27.62
N PHE A 537 -28.31 28.84 26.77
CA PHE A 537 -29.61 28.29 27.16
C PHE A 537 -29.86 26.93 26.51
N THR A 538 -30.67 26.11 27.17
CA THR A 538 -31.16 24.85 26.62
C THR A 538 -32.57 25.05 26.06
N ILE A 539 -32.77 24.70 24.78
CA ILE A 539 -34.10 24.58 24.17
C ILE A 539 -34.62 23.17 24.46
N HIS A 540 -35.78 23.11 25.08
CA HIS A 540 -36.51 21.86 25.32
C HIS A 540 -37.66 21.74 24.33
N TYR A 541 -37.62 20.70 23.52
CA TYR A 541 -38.62 20.40 22.51
C TYR A 541 -39.73 19.49 23.08
N GLY A 542 -40.97 19.81 22.74
CA GLY A 542 -42.13 19.03 23.15
C GLY A 542 -43.22 19.04 22.10
N LYS A 543 -44.19 18.13 22.24
CA LYS A 543 -45.33 18.01 21.31
C LYS A 543 -46.22 19.25 21.26
N LYS A 544 -46.26 20.03 22.35
CA LYS A 544 -47.11 21.22 22.51
C LYS A 544 -46.35 22.54 22.32
N GLY A 545 -45.09 22.51 21.91
CA GLY A 545 -44.22 23.69 21.85
C GLY A 545 -42.92 23.52 22.63
N THR A 546 -42.13 24.59 22.66
CA THR A 546 -40.78 24.64 23.26
C THR A 546 -40.74 25.46 24.54
N HIS A 547 -39.70 25.31 25.33
CA HIS A 547 -39.34 26.27 26.38
C HIS A 547 -37.81 26.36 26.48
N ILE A 548 -37.31 27.50 26.94
CA ILE A 548 -35.89 27.76 27.11
C ILE A 548 -35.53 27.87 28.59
N VAL A 549 -34.36 27.35 28.94
CA VAL A 549 -33.85 27.36 30.32
C VAL A 549 -32.40 27.83 30.30
N PRO A 550 -32.00 28.81 31.15
CA PRO A 550 -30.60 29.20 31.25
C PRO A 550 -29.68 28.01 31.57
N TYR A 551 -28.56 27.94 30.85
CA TYR A 551 -27.56 26.89 30.90
C TYR A 551 -26.20 27.49 31.28
N ARG A 552 -25.45 26.76 32.10
CA ARG A 552 -24.07 27.08 32.45
C ARG A 552 -23.25 25.80 32.38
N LYS A 553 -22.08 25.87 31.75
CA LYS A 553 -21.13 24.76 31.67
C LYS A 553 -20.45 24.63 33.02
N GLN A 554 -20.56 23.46 33.65
CA GLN A 554 -19.77 23.16 34.85
C GLN A 554 -18.29 23.18 34.46
N ARG A 555 -17.51 24.03 35.14
CA ARG A 555 -16.06 24.18 34.93
C ARG A 555 -15.27 23.21 35.78
#